data_AF-A0A6N8CQ00-F1
#
_entry.id   AF-A0A6N8CQ00-F1
#
_cell.length_a   1.000
_cell.length_b   1.000
_cell.length_c   1.000
_cell.angle_alpha   90.00
_cell.angle_beta   90.00
_cell.angle_gamma   90.00
#
_symmetry.space_group_name_H-M   'P 1'
#
loop_
_entity.id
_entity.type
_entity.pdbx_description
1 polymer ?
#
loop_
_entity_poly.entity_id
_entity_poly.type
_entity_poly.pdbx_seq_one_letter_code
_entity_poly.pdbx_strand_id
1 'polypeptide(L)' 'MKQKQTDPWRMVGVASTIGFEIFAFILSGAWLGKRLDAHFSTNHVWLAVCLIGGLLLGLVSAVFSLITMTKD' A
#
# COMPACT_ATOMS: atom_id res chain seq x y z
N MET A 1 -28.94 14.11 -2.03
CA MET A 1 -27.80 13.43 -1.39
C MET A 1 -28.32 12.11 -0.83
N LYS A 2 -28.14 10.99 -1.54
CA LYS A 2 -28.61 9.69 -1.06
C LYS A 2 -27.66 9.25 0.05
N GLN A 3 -28.13 9.24 1.29
CA GLN A 3 -27.43 8.55 2.37
C GLN A 3 -27.36 7.08 1.98
N LYS A 4 -26.22 6.67 1.39
CA LYS A 4 -25.86 5.27 1.18
C LYS A 4 -25.83 4.69 2.59
N GLN A 5 -26.83 3.88 2.93
CA GLN A 5 -26.71 2.98 4.07
C GLN A 5 -25.34 2.32 3.94
N THR A 6 -24.47 2.59 4.90
CA THR A 6 -23.17 1.95 5.03
C THR A 6 -23.44 0.49 5.32
N ASP A 7 -23.68 -0.28 4.26
CA ASP A 7 -23.79 -1.73 4.34
C ASP A 7 -22.51 -2.21 5.03
N PRO A 8 -22.59 -2.82 6.22
CA PRO A 8 -21.41 -3.19 7.00
C PRO A 8 -20.49 -4.12 6.18
N TRP A 9 -21.08 -4.95 5.33
CA TRP A 9 -20.39 -5.78 4.34
C TRP A 9 -19.54 -4.99 3.34
N ARG A 10 -20.04 -3.83 2.89
CA ARG A 10 -19.32 -2.96 1.97
C ARG A 10 -18.14 -2.30 2.68
N MET A 11 -18.28 -1.95 3.96
CA MET A 11 -17.18 -1.42 4.78
C MET A 11 -16.08 -2.46 5.01
N VAL A 12 -16.45 -3.73 5.21
CA VAL A 12 -15.49 -4.85 5.29
C VAL A 12 -14.75 -5.00 3.96
N GLY A 13 -15.46 -4.99 2.82
CA GLY A 13 -14.83 -5.09 1.50
C GLY A 13 -13.79 -3.99 1.26
N VAL A 14 -14.09 -2.75 1.65
CA VAL A 14 -13.17 -1.62 1.53
C VAL A 14 -11.96 -1.77 2.44
N ALA A 15 -12.17 -2.15 3.71
CA ALA A 15 -11.09 -2.38 4.65
C ALA A 15 -10.15 -3.52 4.17
N SER A 16 -10.71 -4.59 3.62
CA SER A 16 -9.94 -5.70 3.05
C SER A 16 -9.12 -5.26 1.83
N THR A 17 -9.69 -4.48 0.92
CA THR A 17 -8.96 -3.98 -0.26
C THR A 17 -7.81 -3.05 0.14
N ILE A 18 -8.03 -2.14 1.09
CA ILE A 18 -6.98 -1.23 1.59
C ILE A 18 -5.87 -2.03 2.29
N GLY A 19 -6.24 -2.99 3.15
CA GLY A 19 -5.27 -3.86 3.83
C GLY A 19 -4.46 -4.70 2.85
N PHE A 20 -5.11 -5.25 1.82
CA PHE A 20 -4.43 -6.02 0.77
C PHE A 20 -3.49 -5.17 -0.06
N GLU A 21 -3.88 -3.93 -0.40
CA GLU A 21 -3.04 -3.01 -1.17
C GLU A 21 -1.76 -2.64 -0.39
N ILE A 22 -1.89 -2.28 0.89
CA ILE A 22 -0.74 -2.00 1.76
C ILE A 22 0.16 -3.24 1.87
N PHE A 23 -0.43 -4.43 2.06
CA PHE A 23 0.31 -5.68 2.12
C PHE A 23 1.06 -5.99 0.81
N ALA A 24 0.41 -5.79 -0.34
CA ALA A 24 1.01 -5.98 -1.64
C ALA A 24 2.16 -5.00 -1.91
N PHE A 25 2.02 -3.73 -1.50
CA PHE A 25 3.10 -2.73 -1.61
C PHE A 25 4.28 -3.04 -0.71
N ILE A 26 4.06 -3.52 0.51
CA ILE A 26 5.13 -3.95 1.43
C ILE A 26 5.90 -5.13 0.84
N LEU A 27 5.19 -6.16 0.36
CA LEU A 27 5.80 -7.32 -0.30
C LEU A 27 6.60 -6.92 -1.54
N SER A 28 6.02 -6.06 -2.38
CA SER A 28 6.66 -5.56 -3.58
C SER A 28 7.92 -4.75 -3.24
N GLY A 29 7.86 -3.87 -2.24
CA GLY A 29 9.00 -3.08 -1.77
C GLY A 29 10.11 -3.93 -1.16
N ALA A 30 9.75 -4.94 -0.35
CA ALA A 30 10.72 -5.89 0.21
C ALA A 30 11.39 -6.74 -0.87
N TRP A 31 10.63 -7.20 -1.87
CA TRP A 31 11.16 -7.97 -2.99
C TRP A 31 12.06 -7.12 -3.90
N LEU A 32 11.62 -5.90 -4.25
CA LEU A 32 12.43 -4.95 -5.02
C LEU A 32 13.72 -4.61 -4.28
N GLY A 33 13.63 -4.30 -2.99
CA GLY A 33 14.77 -3.99 -2.14
C GLY A 33 15.79 -5.13 -2.14
N LYS A 34 15.35 -6.38 -2.01
CA LYS A 34 16.23 -7.55 -2.03
C LYS A 34 16.90 -7.77 -3.40
N ARG A 35 16.17 -7.53 -4.50
CA ARG A 35 16.70 -7.60 -5.88
C ARG A 35 17.75 -6.51 -6.14
N LEU A 36 17.52 -5.31 -5.62
CA LEU A 36 18.39 -4.16 -5.80
C LEU A 36 19.64 -4.24 -4.90
N ASP A 37 19.48 -4.73 -3.67
CA ASP A 37 20.58 -5.01 -2.73
C ASP A 37 21.53 -6.08 -3.30
N ALA A 38 20.98 -7.14 -3.91
CA ALA A 38 21.75 -8.18 -4.61
C ALA A 38 22.53 -7.64 -5.83
N HIS A 39 22.06 -6.58 -6.48
CA HIS A 39 22.73 -5.96 -7.62
C HIS A 39 23.80 -4.94 -7.19
N PHE A 40 23.64 -4.29 -6.03
CA PHE A 40 24.51 -3.20 -5.60
C PHE A 40 25.56 -3.56 -4.56
N SER A 41 25.54 -4.76 -3.95
CA SER A 41 26.54 -5.23 -2.96
C SER A 41 26.82 -4.21 -1.84
N THR A 42 25.90 -3.27 -1.61
CA THR A 42 26.07 -2.08 -0.78
C THR A 42 25.22 -2.26 0.47
N ASN A 43 25.83 -2.85 1.51
CA ASN A 43 25.51 -2.67 2.92
C ASN A 43 24.02 -2.42 3.29
N HIS A 44 23.07 -3.28 2.91
CA HIS A 44 21.67 -3.28 3.43
C HIS A 44 20.85 -1.98 3.30
N VAL A 45 21.43 -0.88 2.79
CA VAL A 45 20.79 0.44 2.75
C VAL A 45 19.67 0.43 1.71
N TRP A 46 19.84 -0.33 0.63
CA TRP A 46 18.84 -0.41 -0.42
C TRP A 46 17.61 -1.20 0.03
N LEU A 47 17.77 -2.21 0.88
CA LEU A 47 16.61 -2.82 1.53
C LEU A 47 15.80 -1.80 2.33
N ALA A 48 16.45 -0.98 3.15
CA ALA A 48 15.77 0.03 3.97
C ALA A 48 15.08 1.11 3.11
N VAL A 49 15.74 1.64 2.08
CA VAL A 49 15.18 2.70 1.23
C VAL A 49 14.03 2.17 0.36
N CYS A 50 14.13 0.96 -0.21
CA CYS A 50 13.01 0.37 -0.94
C CYS A 50 11.84 -0.02 -0.04
N LEU A 51 12.11 -0.45 1.20
CA LEU A 51 11.06 -0.76 2.17
C LEU A 51 10.31 0.51 2.59
N ILE A 52 11.04 1.58 2.96
CA ILE A 52 10.46 2.88 3.33
C ILE A 52 9.76 3.50 2.12
N GLY A 53 10.37 3.43 0.94
CA GLY A 53 9.78 3.89 -0.31
C GLY A 53 8.49 3.15 -0.66
N GLY A 54 8.49 1.82 -0.58
CA GLY A 54 7.31 0.99 -0.82
C GLY A 54 6.19 1.24 0.21
N LEU A 55 6.56 1.44 1.48
CA LEU A 55 5.61 1.81 2.53
C LEU A 55 4.96 3.17 2.27
N LEU A 56 5.76 4.19 1.95
CA LEU A 56 5.24 5.54 1.65
C LEU A 56 4.35 5.53 0.42
N LEU A 57 4.75 4.80 -0.63
CA LEU A 57 3.99 4.72 -1.87
C LEU A 57 2.67 3.96 -1.68
N GLY A 58 2.68 2.87 -0.89
CA GLY A 58 1.47 2.16 -0.48
C GLY A 58 0.54 3.00 0.41
N LEU A 59 1.11 3.83 1.31
CA LEU A 59 0.32 4.75 2.13
C LEU A 59 -0.36 5.83 1.27
N VAL A 60 0.36 6.39 0.29
CA VAL A 60 -0.18 7.36 -0.65
C VAL A 60 -1.28 6.73 -1.52
N SER A 61 -1.08 5.50 -1.99
CA SER A 61 -2.09 4.76 -2.76
C SER A 61 -3.36 4.51 -1.95
N ALA A 62 -3.21 4.03 -0.70
CA ALA A 62 -4.34 3.78 0.19
C ALA A 62 -5.14 5.07 0.50
N VAL A 63 -4.43 6.16 0.78
CA VAL A 63 -5.06 7.49 1.00
C VAL A 63 -5.78 7.96 -0.25
N PHE A 64 -5.17 7.80 -1.43
CA PHE A 64 -5.79 8.17 -2.71
C PHE A 64 -7.05 7.33 -2.99
N SER A 65 -6.99 6.02 -2.77
CA SER A 65 -8.14 5.12 -2.93
C SER A 65 -9.28 5.48 -1.96
N LEU A 66 -8.96 5.91 -0.74
CA LEU A 66 -9.96 6.32 0.25
C LEU A 66 -10.58 7.67 -0.11
N ILE A 67 -9.79 8.64 -0.59
CA ILE A 67 -10.27 9.95 -1.05
C ILE A 67 -11.18 9.79 -2.28
N THR A 68 -10.78 8.97 -3.25
CA THR A 68 -11.57 8.73 -4.47
C THR A 68 -12.90 8.05 -4.14
N MET A 69 -12.91 7.09 -3.21
CA MET A 69 -14.15 6.46 -2.75
C MET A 69 -15.06 7.36 -1.90
N THR A 70 -14.49 8.36 -1.21
CA THR A 70 -15.27 9.31 -0.39
C THR A 70 -15.81 10.47 -1.22
N LYS A 71 -15.18 10.77 -2.36
CA LYS A 71 -15.63 11.80 -3.31
C LYS A 71 -16.73 11.33 -4.28
N ASP A 72 -17.10 10.04 -4.27
CA ASP A 72 -18.17 9.43 -5.08
C ASP A 72 -19.45 9.13 -4.25
#